data_AF-A0A6D2HTQ5-F1
#
_entry.id   AF-A0A6D2HTQ5-F1
#
_cell.length_a   1.000
_cell.length_b   1.000
_cell.length_c   1.000
_cell.angle_alpha   90.00
_cell.angle_beta   90.00
_cell.angle_gamma   90.00
#
_symmetry.space_group_name_H-M   'P 1'
#
loop_
_entity.id
_entity.type
_entity.pdbx_description
1 polymer ?
#
loop_
_entity_poly.entity_id
_entity_poly.type
_entity_poly.pdbx_seq_one_letter_code
_entity_poly.pdbx_strand_id
1 'polypeptide(L)' 'MVVTHNMLNDIYNHWKHAETVRVKCLGVPTLDMENVIFHLEDLVPCILVTFDKEQVVIWRGQDYKPPKDTDSIPN' A
#
# COMPACT_ATOMS: atom_id res chain seq x y z
N MET A 1 -8.50 13.04 13.20
CA MET A 1 -7.99 12.08 12.20
C MET A 1 -7.10 12.86 11.22
N VAL A 2 -5.80 12.96 11.47
CA VAL A 2 -4.85 13.70 10.60
C VAL A 2 -3.67 12.81 10.18
N VAL A 3 -3.43 11.71 10.91
CA VAL A 3 -2.22 10.89 10.76
C VAL A 3 -2.27 9.95 9.55
N THR A 4 -3.46 9.46 9.19
CA THR A 4 -3.64 8.54 8.04
C THR A 4 -3.42 9.20 6.69
N HIS A 5 -3.65 10.51 6.57
CA HIS A 5 -3.59 11.21 5.29
C HIS A 5 -2.15 11.39 4.77
N ASN A 6 -1.18 11.63 5.67
CA ASN A 6 0.23 11.78 5.28
C ASN A 6 0.83 10.46 4.80
N MET A 7 0.62 9.38 5.55
CA MET A 7 1.14 8.05 5.20
C MET A 7 0.56 7.55 3.86
N LEU A 8 -0.74 7.72 3.64
CA LEU A 8 -1.38 7.38 2.36
C LEU A 8 -0.83 8.25 1.22
N ASN A 9 -0.69 9.56 1.44
CA ASN A 9 -0.18 10.47 0.41
C ASN A 9 1.27 10.15 0.00
N ASP A 10 2.13 9.75 0.96
CA ASP A 10 3.48 9.28 0.69
C ASP A 10 3.50 7.99 -0.13
N ILE A 11 2.66 7.01 0.22
CA ILE A 11 2.51 5.75 -0.54
C ILE A 11 2.03 6.04 -1.96
N TYR A 12 1.04 6.92 -2.12
CA TYR A 12 0.53 7.32 -3.43
C TYR A 12 1.56 8.07 -4.27
N ASN A 13 2.35 8.96 -3.69
CA ASN A 13 3.43 9.63 -4.40
C ASN A 13 4.55 8.65 -4.79
N HIS A 14 4.83 7.66 -3.95
CA HIS A 14 5.76 6.59 -4.30
C HIS A 14 5.23 5.77 -5.48
N TRP A 15 3.94 5.42 -5.48
CA TRP A 15 3.29 4.69 -6.58
C TRP A 15 3.30 5.42 -7.93
N LYS A 16 3.43 6.75 -7.96
CA LYS A 16 3.62 7.50 -9.21
C LYS A 16 4.99 7.25 -9.87
N HIS A 17 6.00 6.92 -9.07
CA HIS A 17 7.39 6.78 -9.53
C HIS A 17 7.86 5.32 -9.52
N ALA A 18 7.28 4.48 -8.65
CA ALA A 18 7.65 3.10 -8.46
C ALA A 18 6.39 2.24 -8.25
N GLU A 19 6.21 1.22 -9.08
CA GLU A 19 5.03 0.34 -9.01
C GLU A 19 5.09 -0.60 -7.79
N THR A 20 6.29 -0.83 -7.25
CA THR A 20 6.57 -1.71 -6.11
C THR A 20 7.09 -0.90 -4.94
N VAL A 21 6.56 -1.14 -3.74
CA VAL A 21 7.00 -0.52 -2.50
C VAL A 21 7.61 -1.59 -1.61
N ARG A 22 8.82 -1.32 -1.11
CA ARG A 22 9.46 -2.16 -0.09
C ARG A 22 9.25 -1.54 1.27
N VAL A 23 8.55 -2.25 2.13
CA VAL A 23 8.32 -1.88 3.54
C VAL A 23 9.30 -2.69 4.38
N LYS A 24 10.23 -2.01 5.06
CA LYS A 24 11.10 -2.64 6.06
C LYS A 24 10.44 -2.55 7.43
N CYS A 25 10.12 -3.70 8.01
CA CYS A 25 9.54 -3.83 9.33
C CYS A 25 10.64 -4.21 10.31
N LEU A 26 11.38 -3.21 10.80
CA LEU A 26 12.46 -3.44 11.77
C LEU A 26 11.87 -3.77 13.14
N GLY A 27 12.20 -4.94 13.69
CA GLY A 27 11.78 -5.37 15.04
C GLY A 27 10.39 -6.00 15.13
N VAL A 28 9.77 -6.35 14.00
CA VAL A 28 8.47 -7.03 13.96
C VAL A 28 8.70 -8.56 13.99
N PRO A 29 8.12 -9.30 14.95
CA PRO A 29 8.15 -10.76 14.94
C PRO A 29 7.55 -11.32 13.65
N THR A 30 8.03 -12.48 13.17
CA THR A 30 7.49 -13.11 11.95
C THR A 30 5.98 -13.39 12.03
N LEU A 31 5.42 -13.58 13.23
CA LEU A 31 3.99 -13.78 13.45
C LEU A 31 3.17 -12.53 13.13
N ASP A 32 3.74 -11.35 13.35
CA ASP A 32 3.08 -10.07 13.08
C ASP A 32 3.16 -9.67 11.61
N MET A 33 3.97 -10.35 10.80
CA MET A 33 4.01 -10.09 9.36
C MET A 33 2.68 -10.39 8.69
N GLU A 34 2.01 -11.46 9.08
CA GLU A 34 0.69 -11.80 8.52
C GLU A 34 -0.33 -10.70 8.84
N ASN A 35 -0.30 -10.19 10.08
CA ASN A 35 -1.14 -9.05 10.48
C ASN A 35 -0.78 -7.78 9.72
N VAL A 36 0.50 -7.51 9.49
CA VAL A 36 0.98 -6.35 8.71
C VAL A 36 0.54 -6.47 7.25
N ILE A 37 0.65 -7.64 6.64
CA ILE A 37 0.19 -7.88 5.26
C ILE A 37 -1.32 -7.65 5.18
N PHE A 38 -2.09 -8.23 6.10
CA PHE A 38 -3.54 -8.04 6.16
C PHE A 38 -3.92 -6.57 6.33
N HIS A 39 -3.25 -5.84 7.24
CA HIS A 39 -3.48 -4.40 7.41
C HIS A 39 -3.07 -3.59 6.18
N LEU A 40 -1.98 -3.97 5.50
CA LEU A 40 -1.57 -3.32 4.27
C LEU A 40 -2.61 -3.51 3.17
N GLU A 41 -3.14 -4.72 2.98
CA GLU A 41 -4.22 -4.98 2.02
C GLU A 41 -5.52 -4.23 2.35
N ASP A 42 -5.83 -4.06 3.64
CA ASP A 42 -7.01 -3.30 4.12
C ASP A 42 -6.83 -1.78 3.91
N LEU A 43 -5.64 -1.25 4.21
CA LEU A 43 -5.34 0.17 4.09
C LEU A 43 -5.13 0.61 2.63
N VAL A 44 -4.54 -0.27 1.81
CA VAL A 44 -4.23 0.01 0.41
C VAL A 44 -4.43 -1.25 -0.43
N PRO A 45 -5.15 -1.18 -1.56
CA PRO A 45 -5.31 -2.32 -2.45
C PRO A 45 -3.97 -2.64 -3.11
N CYS A 46 -3.19 -3.50 -2.46
CA CYS A 46 -1.86 -3.91 -2.87
C CYS A 46 -1.75 -5.44 -2.77
N ILE A 47 -0.83 -5.99 -3.54
CA ILE A 47 -0.60 -7.42 -3.70
C ILE A 47 0.77 -7.72 -3.13
N LEU A 48 0.83 -8.67 -2.20
CA LEU A 48 2.10 -9.17 -1.68
C LEU A 48 2.88 -9.89 -2.78
N VAL A 49 4.06 -9.38 -3.14
CA VAL A 49 4.94 -10.03 -4.13
C VAL A 49 5.93 -10.95 -3.43
N THR A 50 6.62 -10.44 -2.42
CA THR A 50 7.58 -11.21 -1.64
C THR A 50 7.67 -10.66 -0.23
N PHE A 51 7.87 -11.55 0.74
CA PHE A 51 8.11 -11.19 2.11
C PHE A 51 9.34 -11.96 2.60
N ASP A 52 10.14 -11.29 3.40
CA ASP A 52 11.32 -11.80 4.08
C ASP A 52 11.25 -11.34 5.55
N LYS A 53 12.01 -11.97 6.45
CA LYS A 53 11.87 -11.86 7.92
C LYS A 53 11.94 -10.44 8.49
N GLU A 54 12.36 -9.44 7.72
CA GLU A 54 12.37 -8.03 8.13
C GLU A 54 11.87 -7.06 7.04
N GLN A 55 11.46 -7.58 5.87
CA GLN A 55 11.05 -6.74 4.75
C GLN A 55 9.92 -7.38 3.94
N VAL A 56 8.91 -6.58 3.63
CA VAL A 56 7.77 -6.94 2.81
C VAL A 56 7.79 -6.10 1.55
N VAL A 57 7.63 -6.74 0.41
CA VAL A 57 7.53 -6.09 -0.90
C VAL A 57 6.10 -6.25 -1.38
N ILE A 58 5.42 -5.12 -1.47
CA ILE A 58 4.05 -5.03 -1.98
C ILE A 58 4.05 -4.33 -3.33
N TRP A 59 3.17 -4.79 -4.20
CA TRP A 59 2.92 -4.21 -5.51
C TRP A 59 1.52 -3.63 -5.54
N ARG A 60 1.35 -2.42 -6.07
CA ARG A 60 0.03 -1.76 -6.11
C ARG A 60 -1.03 -2.48 -6.96
N GLY A 61 -0.64 -3.52 -7.71
CA GLY A 61 -1.49 -4.16 -8.72
C GLY A 61 -1.58 -3.36 -10.01
N GLN A 62 -1.91 -4.03 -11.12
CA GLN A 62 -2.09 -3.40 -12.42
C GLN A 62 -3.36 -2.53 -12.49
N ASP A 63 -4.31 -2.74 -11.56
CA ASP A 63 -5.62 -2.08 -11.50
C ASP A 63 -5.70 -0.94 -10.48
N TYR A 64 -4.56 -0.36 -10.05
CA TYR A 64 -4.63 0.90 -9.31
C TYR A 64 -5.12 2.00 -10.25
N LYS A 65 -6.45 2.17 -10.25
CA LYS A 65 -7.14 3.35 -10.74
C LYS A 65 -6.94 4.39 -9.65
N PRO A 66 -6.14 5.46 -9.86
CA PRO A 66 -6.30 6.65 -9.03
C PRO A 66 -7.81 6.99 -9.05
N PRO A 67 -8.41 7.43 -7.93
CA PRO A 67 -9.79 7.90 -7.96
C PRO A 67 -9.88 8.87 -9.13
N LYS A 68 -10.64 8.46 -10.14
CA LYS A 68 -10.79 9.24 -11.34
C LYS A 68 -11.66 10.41 -10.90
N ASP A 69 -11.05 11.58 -10.73
CA ASP A 69 -11.74 12.86 -10.90
C ASP A 69 -12.24 12.92 -12.36
N THR A 70 -13.24 12.11 -12.67
CA THR A 70 -14.06 12.22 -13.86
C THR A 70 -15.48 12.06 -13.38
N ASP A 71 -15.98 13.16 -12.82
CA ASP A 71 -17.16 13.83 -13.37
C ASP A 71 -17.92 12.96 -14.38
N SER A 72 -18.87 12.20 -13.86
CA SER A 72 -19.94 11.59 -14.64
C SER A 72 -21.14 11.53 -13.72
N ILE A 73 -21.63 12.72 -13.39
CA ILE A 73 -23.02 12.92 -13.03
C ILE A 73 -23.78 12.76 -14.36
N PRO A 74 -24.53 11.67 -14.60
CA PRO A 74 -25.41 11.63 -15.76
C PRO A 74 -26.52 12.66 -15.56
N ASN A 75 -26.71 13.45 -16.63
CA ASN A 75 -27.70 14.50 -16.84
C ASN A 75 -29.15 13.99 -16.67
#